data_AF-A0A379XSJ9-F1
#
_entry.id   AF-A0A379XSJ9-F1
#
_cell.length_a   1.000
_cell.length_b   1.000
_cell.length_c   1.000
_cell.angle_alpha   90.00
_cell.angle_beta   90.00
_cell.angle_gamma   90.00
#
_symmetry.space_group_name_H-M   'P 1'
#
loop_
_entity.id
_entity.type
_entity.pdbx_description
1 polymer ?
#
loop_
_entity_poly.entity_id
_entity_poly.type
_entity_poly.pdbx_seq_one_letter_code
_entity_poly.pdbx_strand_id
1 'polypeptide(L)' 'MATLSRLFIHPVKSMRGIGLTHALADISGLAFDRIFMMTESDGTFITARQFPQMVRFTPSPLHDGPPFNRARRQ' A
#
# COMPACT_ATOMS: atom_id res chain seq x y z
N MET A 1 -11.38 -9.52 -26.12
CA MET A 1 -10.70 -10.09 -24.94
C MET A 1 -9.85 -9.00 -24.32
N ALA A 2 -9.95 -8.80 -23.01
CA ALA A 2 -9.07 -7.86 -22.30
C ALA A 2 -7.78 -8.59 -21.89
N THR A 3 -6.63 -7.95 -22.09
CA THR A 3 -5.31 -8.47 -21.70
C THR A 3 -4.74 -7.58 -20.61
N LEU A 4 -4.23 -8.19 -19.54
CA LEU A 4 -3.55 -7.47 -18.47
C LEU A 4 -2.19 -6.97 -18.98
N SER A 5 -2.00 -5.65 -19.04
CA SER A 5 -0.75 -5.04 -19.52
C SER A 5 0.28 -4.84 -18.42
N ARG A 6 -0.16 -4.47 -17.21
CA ARG A 6 0.70 -4.20 -16.06
C ARG A 6 -0.04 -4.48 -14.76
N LEU A 7 0.71 -4.87 -13.73
CA LEU A 7 0.19 -5.14 -12.40
C LEU A 7 0.92 -4.27 -11.40
N PHE A 8 0.19 -3.69 -10.45
CA PHE A 8 0.75 -2.85 -9.41
C PHE A 8 0.09 -3.12 -8.06
N ILE A 9 0.87 -3.01 -6.99
CA ILE A 9 0.38 -2.96 -5.61
C ILE A 9 0.84 -1.69 -4.91
N HIS A 10 0.08 -1.23 -3.93
CA HIS A 10 0.37 -0.08 -3.07
C HIS A 10 0.36 -0.50 -1.60
N PRO A 11 1.47 -1.06 -1.07
CA PRO A 11 1.50 -1.59 0.30
C PRO A 11 1.05 -0.60 1.37
N VAL A 12 1.39 0.68 1.20
CA VAL A 12 0.93 1.79 2.04
C VAL A 12 -0.02 2.66 1.23
N LYS A 13 -1.19 2.96 1.80
CA LYS A 13 -2.17 3.87 1.19
C LYS A 13 -1.50 5.21 0.84
N SER A 14 -1.85 5.72 -0.35
CA SER A 14 -1.37 7.02 -0.85
C SER A 14 0.12 7.13 -1.18
N MET A 15 0.87 6.02 -1.18
CA MET A 15 2.27 5.98 -1.65
C MET A 15 2.39 5.42 -3.08
N ARG A 16 3.61 5.47 -3.64
CA ARG A 16 3.89 4.96 -4.98
C ARG A 16 3.62 3.46 -5.07
N GLY A 17 3.07 3.04 -6.22
CA GLY A 17 2.84 1.63 -6.51
C GLY A 17 4.12 0.91 -6.94
N ILE A 18 4.19 -0.37 -6.62
CA ILE A 18 5.28 -1.27 -7.01
C ILE A 18 4.77 -2.11 -8.18
N GLY A 19 5.50 -2.12 -9.29
CA GLY A 19 5.18 -2.96 -10.44
C GLY A 19 5.49 -4.42 -10.16
N LEU A 20 4.57 -5.31 -10.54
CA LEU A 20 4.70 -6.76 -10.38
C LEU A 20 4.54 -7.48 -11.72
N THR A 21 5.13 -8.65 -11.82
CA THR A 21 4.91 -9.62 -12.90
C THR A 21 3.75 -10.57 -12.58
N HIS A 22 3.50 -10.83 -11.29
CA HIS A 22 2.48 -11.73 -10.77
C HIS A 22 2.11 -11.34 -9.34
N ALA A 23 0.87 -11.64 -8.92
CA ALA A 23 0.41 -11.46 -7.54
C ALA A 23 -0.61 -12.55 -7.19
N LEU A 24 -0.71 -12.83 -5.89
CA LEU A 24 -1.78 -13.66 -5.34
C LEU A 24 -3.04 -12.80 -5.17
N ALA A 25 -4.15 -13.25 -5.73
CA ALA A 25 -5.45 -12.59 -5.60
C ALA A 25 -6.31 -13.33 -4.58
N ASP A 26 -6.97 -12.57 -3.72
CA ASP A 26 -7.94 -13.07 -2.74
C ASP A 26 -9.21 -12.19 -2.78
N ILE A 27 -10.25 -12.58 -2.04
CA ILE A 27 -11.51 -11.83 -1.94
C ILE A 27 -11.32 -10.39 -1.47
N SER A 28 -10.26 -10.13 -0.69
CA SER A 28 -9.91 -8.79 -0.21
C SER A 28 -9.07 -7.96 -1.20
N GLY A 29 -8.64 -8.56 -2.32
CA GLY A 29 -7.76 -7.94 -3.31
C GLY A 29 -6.42 -8.67 -3.43
N LEU A 30 -5.43 -7.98 -4.02
CA LEU A 30 -4.10 -8.54 -4.20
C LEU A 30 -3.35 -8.60 -2.86
N ALA A 31 -2.60 -9.67 -2.65
CA ALA A 31 -1.72 -9.79 -1.50
C ALA A 31 -0.78 -8.57 -1.41
N PHE A 32 -0.66 -8.03 -0.19
CA PHE A 32 0.14 -6.84 0.12
C PHE A 32 -0.34 -5.53 -0.52
N ASP A 33 -1.53 -5.45 -1.13
CA ASP A 33 -2.11 -4.19 -1.58
C ASP A 33 -2.88 -3.48 -0.44
N ARG A 34 -2.53 -2.23 -0.17
CA ARG A 34 -3.19 -1.32 0.81
C ARG A 34 -3.35 -1.88 2.22
N ILE A 35 -2.42 -2.73 2.65
CA ILE A 35 -2.43 -3.34 3.98
C ILE A 35 -1.97 -2.39 5.10
N PHE A 36 -1.35 -1.26 4.74
CA PHE A 36 -0.92 -0.22 5.67
C PHE A 36 -1.49 1.16 5.32
N MET A 37 -1.57 2.03 6.32
CA MET A 37 -1.94 3.42 6.18
C MET A 37 -1.18 4.24 7.22
N MET A 38 -0.70 5.42 6.80
CA MET A 38 -0.08 6.39 7.70
C MET A 38 -1.17 7.13 8.48
N THR A 39 -0.98 7.22 9.79
CA THR A 39 -1.82 8.02 10.66
C THR A 39 -0.95 8.88 11.56
N GLU A 40 -1.48 10.00 12.00
CA GLU A 40 -0.97 10.68 13.18
C GLU A 40 -1.15 9.78 14.42
N SER A 41 -0.52 10.16 15.53
CA SER A 41 -0.61 9.42 16.79
C SER A 41 -2.04 9.35 17.36
N ASP A 42 -2.91 10.29 16.99
CA ASP A 42 -4.32 10.35 17.37
C ASP A 42 -5.24 9.52 16.44
N GLY A 43 -4.69 8.89 15.40
CA GLY A 43 -5.44 8.12 14.42
C GLY A 43 -5.94 8.91 13.21
N THR A 44 -5.65 10.22 13.13
CA THR A 44 -5.99 11.04 11.97
C THR A 44 -5.28 10.52 10.72
N PHE A 45 -6.03 10.33 9.64
CA PHE A 45 -5.48 9.76 8.41
C PHE A 45 -4.60 10.76 7.66
N ILE A 46 -3.40 10.31 7.31
CA ILE A 46 -2.48 11.05 6.45
C ILE A 46 -2.66 10.55 5.02
N THR A 47 -3.02 11.45 4.11
CA THR A 47 -3.29 11.11 2.70
C THR A 47 -2.52 11.99 1.73
N ALA A 48 -2.31 11.50 0.51
CA ALA A 48 -1.66 12.27 -0.55
C ALA A 48 -2.44 13.53 -0.98
N ARG A 49 -3.72 13.66 -0.60
CA ARG A 49 -4.50 14.89 -0.82
C ARG A 49 -4.03 16.03 0.07
N GLN A 50 -3.63 15.71 1.31
CA GLN A 50 -3.04 16.66 2.25
C GLN A 50 -1.54 16.83 1.99
N PHE A 51 -0.85 15.72 1.68
CA PHE A 51 0.60 15.68 1.52
C PHE A 51 0.99 15.03 0.18
N PRO A 52 0.97 15.77 -0.94
CA PRO A 52 1.28 15.23 -2.26
C PRO A 52 2.64 14.54 -2.34
N GLN A 53 3.61 14.92 -1.50
CA GLN A 53 4.92 14.27 -1.42
C GLN A 53 4.87 12.78 -1.09
N MET A 54 3.78 12.26 -0.50
CA MET A 54 3.63 10.83 -0.19
C MET A 54 3.83 9.94 -1.42
N VAL A 55 3.41 10.40 -2.60
CA VAL A 55 3.56 9.64 -3.84
C VAL A 55 5.01 9.52 -4.30
N ARG A 56 5.96 10.23 -3.67
CA ARG A 56 7.39 10.16 -3.98
C ARG A 56 8.08 9.02 -3.26
N PHE A 57 7.48 8.48 -2.21
CA PHE A 57 8.03 7.36 -1.45
C PHE A 57 7.64 6.03 -2.08
N THR A 58 8.61 5.14 -2.22
CA THR A 58 8.41 3.77 -2.68
C THR A 58 8.52 2.84 -1.47
N PRO A 59 7.40 2.28 -0.98
CA PRO A 59 7.46 1.32 0.11
C PRO A 59 8.14 0.03 -0.37
N SER A 60 8.93 -0.61 0.49
CA SER A 60 9.51 -1.93 0.23
C SER A 60 9.11 -2.86 1.38
N PRO A 61 8.14 -3.77 1.19
CA PRO A 61 7.81 -4.76 2.20
C PRO A 61 8.97 -5.75 2.35
N LEU A 62 9.64 -5.71 3.50
CA LEU A 62 10.69 -6.67 3.84
C LEU A 62 10.06 -7.96 4.37
N HIS A 63 10.59 -9.11 3.97
CA HIS A 63 10.08 -10.44 4.36
C HIS A 63 10.42 -10.79 5.82
N ASP A 64 11.29 -10.00 6.45
CA ASP A 64 11.89 -10.21 7.76
C ASP A 64 11.34 -9.10 8.69
N GLY A 65 10.24 -9.37 9.40
CA GLY A 65 9.40 -8.31 10.01
C GLY A 65 10.02 -7.53 11.17
N PRO A 66 9.30 -6.54 11.77
CA PRO A 66 8.27 -5.67 11.22
C PRO A 66 8.77 -4.21 11.06
N PRO A 67 8.28 -3.37 10.14
CA PRO A 67 8.56 -1.93 10.23
C PRO A 67 7.40 -1.09 10.75
N PHE A 68 6.15 -1.57 10.76
CA PHE A 68 4.99 -0.71 11.06
C PHE A 68 3.87 -1.45 11.78
N ASN A 69 3.38 -0.85 12.87
CA ASN A 69 2.23 -1.33 13.63
C ASN A 69 1.00 -1.30 12.71
N ARG A 70 0.27 -2.43 12.58
CA ARG A 70 -0.95 -2.48 11.78
C ARG A 70 -1.93 -1.46 12.36
N ALA A 71 -2.23 -0.39 11.61
CA ALA A 71 -3.34 0.50 11.93
C ALA A 71 -4.61 -0.35 11.95
N ARG A 72 -5.12 -0.64 13.15
CA ARG A 72 -6.40 -1.34 13.30
C ARG A 72 -7.47 -0.44 12.69
N ARG A 73 -8.15 -0.93 11.66
CA ARG A 73 -9.41 -0.33 11.22
C ARG A 73 -10.43 -0.58 12.35
N GLN A 74 -10.84 0.49 13.02
CA GLN A 74 -12.19 0.56 13.58
C GLN A 74 -13.15 0.91 12.45
#